data_AF-E2S7R6-F1
#
_entry.id   AF-E2S7R6-F1
#
_cell.length_a   1.000
_cell.length_b   1.000
_cell.length_c   1.000
_cell.angle_alpha   90.00
_cell.angle_beta   90.00
_cell.angle_gamma   90.00
#
_symmetry.space_group_name_H-M   'P 1'
#
loop_
_entity.id
_entity.type
_entity.pdbx_description
1 polymer ?
#
loop_
_entity_poly.entity_id
_entity_poly.type
_entity_poly.pdbx_seq_one_letter_code
_entity_poly.pdbx_strand_id
1 'polypeptide(L)' 'MSAAYVRSTYGVDFKRGDRVTVNGRPGLVVSFPSQYVGVRFDGEKVTCRCHPTWRIEHAEVSS' A
#
# COMPACT_ATOMS: atom_id res chain seq x y z
N MET A 1 9.64 11.45 -4.51
CA MET A 1 9.54 10.07 -5.08
C MET A 1 8.11 9.85 -5.55
N SER A 2 7.92 9.05 -6.62
CA SER A 2 6.63 8.77 -7.24
C SER A 2 6.24 7.29 -7.08
N ALA A 3 4.97 6.96 -7.31
CA ALA A 3 4.52 5.57 -7.40
C ALA A 3 5.31 4.77 -8.45
N ALA A 4 5.71 5.41 -9.56
CA ALA A 4 6.50 4.76 -10.60
C ALA A 4 7.86 4.27 -10.09
N TYR A 5 8.54 5.06 -9.26
CA TYR A 5 9.82 4.66 -8.66
C TYR A 5 9.66 3.45 -7.72
N VAL A 6 8.64 3.46 -6.85
CA VAL A 6 8.38 2.34 -5.92
C VAL A 6 8.08 1.05 -6.70
N ARG A 7 7.26 1.15 -7.75
CA ARG A 7 6.92 0.00 -8.61
C ARG A 7 8.12 -0.56 -9.36
N SER A 8 8.94 0.30 -9.98
CA SER A 8 10.15 -0.15 -10.70
C SER A 8 11.21 -0.72 -9.77
N THR A 9 11.33 -0.20 -8.56
CA THR A 9 12.37 -0.61 -7.60
C THR A 9 12.04 -1.96 -6.94
N TYR A 10 10.77 -2.19 -6.60
CA TYR A 10 10.37 -3.36 -5.82
C TYR A 10 9.54 -4.39 -6.61
N GLY A 11 9.24 -4.13 -7.89
CA GLY A 11 8.43 -5.04 -8.72
C GLY A 11 6.97 -5.16 -8.26
N VAL A 12 6.46 -4.15 -7.57
CA VAL A 12 5.07 -4.09 -7.08
C VAL A 12 4.20 -3.27 -8.04
N ASP A 13 2.87 -3.41 -7.95
CA ASP A 13 1.93 -2.73 -8.85
C ASP A 13 0.92 -1.80 -8.13
N PHE A 14 1.08 -1.60 -6.82
CA PHE A 14 0.21 -0.74 -6.00
C PHE A 14 -0.04 0.65 -6.61
N LYS A 15 -1.28 1.12 -6.46
CA LYS A 15 -1.80 2.43 -6.88
C LYS A 15 -2.53 3.09 -5.73
N ARG A 16 -2.61 4.43 -5.75
CA ARG A 16 -3.50 5.15 -4.82
C ARG A 16 -4.93 4.71 -5.09
N GLY A 17 -5.68 4.39 -4.05
CA GLY A 17 -7.03 3.82 -4.17
C GLY A 17 -7.09 2.32 -3.91
N ASP A 18 -5.98 1.59 -4.08
CA ASP A 18 -5.98 0.14 -3.92
C ASP A 18 -6.32 -0.26 -2.48
N ARG A 19 -7.16 -1.29 -2.35
CA ARG A 19 -7.37 -1.98 -1.08
C ARG A 19 -6.31 -3.03 -0.89
N VAL A 20 -5.68 -2.97 0.27
CA VAL A 20 -4.60 -3.87 0.66
C VAL A 20 -4.84 -4.39 2.06
N THR A 21 -4.29 -5.56 2.35
CA THR A 21 -4.18 -6.11 3.70
C THR A 21 -2.71 -6.11 4.06
N VAL A 22 -2.34 -5.39 5.14
CA VAL A 22 -0.97 -5.37 5.66
C VAL A 22 -0.94 -6.10 6.99
N ASN A 23 -0.28 -7.25 7.03
CA ASN A 23 -0.19 -8.08 8.25
C ASN A 23 -1.58 -8.36 8.88
N GLY A 24 -2.56 -8.76 8.06
CA GLY A 24 -3.94 -9.03 8.48
C GLY A 24 -4.80 -7.78 8.73
N ARG A 25 -4.28 -6.57 8.51
CA ARG A 25 -5.00 -5.32 8.73
C ARG A 25 -5.42 -4.70 7.40
N PRO A 26 -6.73 -4.56 7.13
CA PRO A 26 -7.21 -3.97 5.89
C PRO A 26 -7.00 -2.45 5.87
N GLY A 27 -6.58 -1.91 4.73
CA GLY A 27 -6.35 -0.49 4.53
C GLY A 27 -6.33 -0.07 3.06
N LEU A 28 -6.23 1.24 2.83
CA LEU A 28 -6.24 1.86 1.51
C LEU A 28 -4.89 2.52 1.22
N VAL A 29 -4.34 2.29 0.04
CA VAL A 29 -3.13 2.99 -0.41
C VAL A 29 -3.47 4.45 -0.72
N VAL A 30 -2.95 5.39 0.06
CA VAL A 30 -3.25 6.82 -0.08
C VAL A 30 -2.06 7.64 -0.58
N SER A 31 -0.83 7.11 -0.48
CA SER A 31 0.38 7.86 -0.87
C SER A 31 1.58 6.95 -1.13
N PHE A 32 2.67 7.54 -1.66
CA PHE A 32 3.96 6.87 -1.90
C PHE A 32 5.11 7.74 -1.35
N PRO A 33 5.27 7.85 -0.02
CA PRO A 33 6.33 8.65 0.57
C PRO A 33 7.68 7.93 0.46
N SER A 34 8.63 8.57 -0.23
CA SER A 34 9.98 8.03 -0.47
C SER A 34 9.93 6.64 -1.12
N GLN A 35 10.41 5.59 -0.42
CA GLN A 35 10.44 4.21 -0.88
C GLN A 35 9.32 3.35 -0.28
N TYR A 36 8.33 3.97 0.38
CA TYR A 36 7.26 3.28 1.09
C TYR A 36 5.91 3.43 0.39
N VAL A 37 5.00 2.49 0.68
CA VAL A 37 3.58 2.62 0.40
C VAL A 37 2.91 3.22 1.63
N GLY A 38 2.23 4.35 1.46
CA GLY A 38 1.46 4.97 2.54
C GLY A 38 0.05 4.38 2.59
N VAL A 39 -0.26 3.64 3.64
CA VAL A 39 -1.55 2.97 3.84
C VAL A 39 -2.32 3.64 4.97
N ARG A 40 -3.60 3.94 4.76
CA ARG A 40 -4.53 4.32 5.84
C ARG A 40 -5.36 3.09 6.18
N PHE A 41 -5.17 2.56 7.39
CA PHE A 41 -5.94 1.42 7.88
C PHE A 41 -7.39 1.81 8.20
N ASP A 42 -8.29 0.86 8.09
CA ASP A 42 -9.70 1.11 8.39
C ASP A 42 -9.90 1.52 9.85
N GLY A 43 -10.73 2.53 10.07
CA GLY A 43 -10.94 3.13 11.39
C GLY A 43 -9.83 4.09 11.84
N GLU A 44 -8.71 4.19 11.11
CA GLU A 44 -7.63 5.11 11.44
C GLU A 44 -7.67 6.39 10.59
N LYS A 45 -7.29 7.51 11.22
CA LYS A 45 -7.12 8.80 10.53
C LYS A 45 -5.68 9.01 10.04
N VAL A 46 -4.73 8.26 10.59
CA VAL A 46 -3.29 8.40 10.33
C VAL A 46 -2.89 7.52 9.16
N THR A 47 -1.91 7.97 8.39
CA THR A 47 -1.29 7.19 7.32
C THR A 47 -0.04 6.50 7.86
N CYS A 48 0.02 5.18 7.76
CA CYS A 48 1.19 4.38 8.09
C CYS A 48 2.09 4.19 6.87
N ARG A 49 3.40 4.11 7.08
CA ARG A 49 4.39 3.79 6.03
C ARG A 49 4.68 2.30 6.05
N CYS A 50 4.40 1.61 4.96
CA CYS A 50 4.61 0.19 4.80
C CYS A 50 5.72 -0.06 3.77
N HIS A 51 6.63 -0.98 4.07
CA HIS A 51 7.66 -1.36 3.10
C HIS A 51 6.99 -2.14 1.95
N PRO A 52 7.25 -1.81 0.68
CA PRO A 52 6.49 -2.34 -0.46
C PRO A 52 6.56 -3.86 -0.59
N THR A 53 7.64 -4.49 -0.14
CA THR A 53 7.85 -5.94 -0.23
C THR A 53 7.42 -6.71 1.03
N TRP A 54 6.89 -6.04 2.06
CA TRP A 54 6.60 -6.71 3.34
C TRP A 54 5.10 -6.89 3.58
N ARG A 55 4.62 -8.13 3.34
CA ARG A 55 3.26 -8.60 3.70
C ARG A 55 2.13 -7.62 3.34
N ILE A 56 2.24 -6.98 2.18
CA ILE A 56 1.14 -6.22 1.58
C ILE A 56 0.51 -7.15 0.55
N GLU A 57 -0.70 -7.59 0.83
CA GLU A 57 -1.52 -8.37 -0.09
C GLU A 57 -2.58 -7.46 -0.69
N HIS A 58 -2.89 -7.63 -1.98
CA HIS A 58 -4.09 -7.02 -2.54
C HIS A 58 -5.31 -7.65 -1.87
N ALA A 59 -6.29 -6.83 -1.48
CA ALA A 59 -7.56 -7.39 -1.05
C ALA A 59 -8.18 -8.12 -2.24
N GLU A 60 -8.45 -9.43 -2.09
CA GLU A 60 -9.07 -10.20 -3.16
C GLU A 60 -10.36 -9.52 -3.59
N VAL A 61 -10.48 -9.27 -4.90
CA VAL A 61 -11.74 -8.82 -5.49
C VAL A 61 -12.61 -10.06 -5.58
N SER A 62 -13.42 -10.32 -4.56
CA SER A 62 -14.53 -11.28 -4.67
C SER A 62 -15.38 -10.85 -5.87
N SER A 63 -15.31 -11.64 -6.94
CA SER A 63 -16.14 -11.49 -8.15
C SER A 63 -17.54 -12.04 -7.93
#